data_AF-A0A4U9RSE4-F1
#
_entry.id   AF-A0A4U9RSE4-F1
#
_cell.length_a   1.000
_cell.length_b   1.000
_cell.length_c   1.000
_cell.angle_alpha   90.00
_cell.angle_beta   90.00
_cell.angle_gamma   90.00
#
_symmetry.space_group_name_H-M   'P 1'
#
loop_
_entity.id
_entity.type
_entity.pdbx_description
1 polymer ?
#
loop_
_entity_poly.entity_id
_entity_poly.type
_entity_poly.pdbx_seq_one_letter_code
_entity_poly.pdbx_strand_id
1 'polypeptide(L)'
;MAQKILGLIIILLGIFEAYLGLSLPEEREVDENAIKENFNEINKSFVKFQRAYFVLMGLYTGIIGVINFIKPVKLYITLMLIALPIIINKLLGQQWLKKFRE
;
A
#
# COMPACT_ATOMS: atom_id res chain seq x y z
N MET A 1 14.67 -8.02 -23.91
CA MET A 1 15.08 -8.74 -22.67
C MET A 1 14.93 -7.86 -21.43
N ALA A 2 15.52 -6.65 -21.40
CA ALA A 2 15.41 -5.70 -20.28
C ALA A 2 13.98 -5.36 -19.82
N GLN A 3 13.03 -5.18 -20.75
CA GLN A 3 11.64 -4.88 -20.40
C GLN A 3 10.91 -6.04 -19.69
N LYS A 4 11.23 -7.29 -20.03
CA LYS A 4 10.66 -8.47 -19.36
C LYS A 4 11.21 -8.61 -17.93
N ILE A 5 12.50 -8.32 -17.75
CA ILE A 5 13.14 -8.26 -16.42
C ILE A 5 12.48 -7.16 -15.58
N LEU A 6 12.27 -5.97 -16.16
CA LEU A 6 11.57 -4.87 -15.49
C LEU A 6 10.14 -5.27 -15.09
N GLY A 7 9.38 -5.90 -15.99
CA GLY A 7 8.05 -6.44 -15.68
C GLY A 7 8.07 -7.42 -14.50
N LEU A 8 9.05 -8.34 -14.48
CA LEU A 8 9.22 -9.29 -13.38
C LEU A 8 9.54 -8.59 -12.04
N ILE A 9 10.41 -7.58 -12.05
CA ILE A 9 10.74 -6.78 -10.86
C ILE A 9 9.48 -6.07 -10.32
N ILE A 10 8.66 -5.51 -11.21
CA ILE A 10 7.41 -4.83 -10.84
C ILE A 10 6.41 -5.83 -10.23
N ILE A 11 6.31 -7.05 -10.77
CA ILE A 11 5.46 -8.11 -10.19
C ILE A 11 5.95 -8.45 -8.76
N LEU A 12 7.26 -8.63 -8.58
CA LEU A 12 7.84 -8.92 -7.27
C LEU A 12 7.60 -7.77 -6.27
N LEU A 13 7.71 -6.52 -6.73
CA LEU A 13 7.33 -5.34 -5.93
C LEU A 13 5.87 -5.37 -5.50
N GLY A 14 4.94 -5.70 -6.41
CA GLY A 14 3.53 -5.82 -6.08
C GLY A 14 3.23 -6.93 -5.06
N ILE A 15 3.89 -8.09 -5.19
CA ILE A 15 3.80 -9.18 -4.19
C ILE A 15 4.33 -8.72 -2.83
N PHE A 16 5.46 -8.01 -2.82
CA PHE A 16 6.05 -7.48 -1.60
C PHE A 16 5.16 -6.43 -0.91
N GLU A 17 4.56 -5.50 -1.67
CA GLU A 17 3.60 -4.52 -1.14
C GLU A 17 2.36 -5.19 -0.53
N ALA A 18 1.82 -6.20 -1.22
CA ALA A 18 0.68 -6.96 -0.70
C ALA A 18 1.07 -7.73 0.57
N TYR A 19 2.27 -8.32 0.60
CA TYR A 19 2.81 -8.98 1.78
C TYR A 19 2.97 -8.01 2.95
N LEU A 20 3.56 -6.82 2.74
CA LEU A 20 3.65 -5.79 3.77
C LEU A 20 2.27 -5.40 4.33
N GLY A 21 1.26 -5.27 3.46
CA GLY A 21 -0.11 -5.02 3.90
C GLY A 21 -0.66 -6.13 4.80
N LEU A 22 -0.48 -7.39 4.40
CA LEU A 22 -0.90 -8.55 5.19
C LEU A 22 -0.11 -8.70 6.50
N SER A 23 1.18 -8.37 6.48
CA SER A 23 2.09 -8.45 7.63
C SER A 23 2.01 -7.26 8.57
N LEU A 24 1.21 -6.23 8.26
CA LEU A 24 0.87 -5.21 9.25
C LEU A 24 0.30 -5.93 10.48
N PRO A 25 0.89 -5.69 11.68
CA PRO A 25 0.52 -6.42 12.87
C PRO A 25 -0.98 -6.26 13.11
N GLU A 26 -1.68 -7.39 13.14
CA GLU A 26 -2.98 -7.45 13.79
C GLU A 26 -2.74 -7.09 15.24
N GLU A 27 -3.39 -6.03 15.70
CA GLU A 27 -3.31 -5.54 17.07
C GLU A 27 -3.45 -6.74 18.01
N ARG A 28 -2.34 -7.12 18.68
CA ARG A 28 -2.46 -7.91 19.89
C ARG A 28 -3.36 -7.10 20.80
N GLU A 29 -4.37 -7.74 21.39
CA GLU A 29 -5.12 -7.16 22.49
C GLU A 29 -4.10 -6.73 23.55
N VAL A 30 -3.72 -5.46 23.53
CA VAL A 30 -2.98 -4.84 24.61
C VAL A 30 -4.02 -4.68 25.70
N ASP A 31 -4.10 -5.71 26.53
CA ASP A 31 -4.67 -5.60 27.86
C ASP A 31 -3.83 -4.56 28.59
N GLU A 32 -4.34 -3.34 28.73
CA GLU A 32 -3.90 -2.44 29.79
C GLU A 32 -4.92 -1.32 30.00
N ASN A 33 -5.64 -1.49 31.11
CA ASN A 33 -6.22 -0.47 31.99
C ASN A 33 -6.25 0.98 31.44
N ALA A 34 -7.48 1.46 31.25
CA ALA A 34 -7.91 2.85 31.43
C ALA A 34 -6.91 3.92 30.96
N ILE A 35 -7.04 4.38 29.71
CA ILE A 35 -7.03 5.77 29.23
C ILE A 35 -6.99 5.73 27.69
N LYS A 36 -8.09 6.15 27.03
CA LYS A 36 -8.30 6.33 25.56
C LYS A 36 -8.99 5.21 24.77
N GLU A 37 -10.26 4.92 25.05
CA GLU A 37 -11.11 4.10 24.16
C GLU A 37 -11.26 4.71 22.74
N ASN A 38 -11.47 6.04 22.62
CA ASN A 38 -11.63 6.69 21.31
C ASN A 38 -10.36 6.68 20.44
N PHE A 39 -9.17 6.83 21.04
CA PHE A 39 -7.90 6.84 20.29
C PHE A 39 -7.53 5.42 19.84
N ASN A 40 -7.93 4.40 20.60
CA ASN A 40 -7.74 3.01 20.24
C ASN A 40 -8.62 2.64 19.05
N GLU A 41 -9.92 2.94 19.05
CA GLU A 41 -10.84 2.66 17.93
C GLU A 41 -10.44 3.33 16.61
N ILE A 42 -10.00 4.59 16.68
CA ILE A 42 -9.49 5.35 15.52
C ILE A 42 -8.26 4.67 14.92
N ASN A 43 -7.34 4.19 15.76
CA ASN A 43 -6.14 3.50 15.32
C ASN A 43 -6.47 2.14 14.68
N LYS A 44 -7.44 1.40 15.25
CA LYS A 44 -7.91 0.12 14.67
C LYS A 44 -8.45 0.29 13.26
N SER A 45 -9.29 1.31 13.07
CA SER A 45 -9.91 1.59 11.78
C SER A 45 -8.87 2.03 10.73
N PHE A 46 -7.87 2.80 11.16
CA PHE A 46 -6.75 3.20 10.30
C PHE A 46 -5.86 2.03 9.88
N VAL A 47 -5.50 1.14 10.80
CA VAL A 47 -4.66 -0.04 10.51
C VAL A 47 -5.38 -0.98 9.54
N LYS A 48 -6.69 -1.21 9.73
CA LYS A 48 -7.52 -1.98 8.78
C LYS A 48 -7.55 -1.33 7.39
N PHE A 49 -7.73 0.00 7.34
CA PHE A 49 -7.69 0.76 6.09
C PHE A 49 -6.32 0.66 5.41
N GLN A 50 -5.23 0.83 6.16
CA GLN A 50 -3.87 0.71 5.63
C GLN A 50 -3.58 -0.69 5.09
N ARG A 51 -3.99 -1.74 5.81
CA ARG A 51 -3.85 -3.13 5.35
C ARG A 51 -4.59 -3.35 4.03
N ALA A 52 -5.86 -2.94 3.94
CA ALA A 52 -6.62 -3.03 2.69
C ALA A 52 -5.96 -2.22 1.56
N TYR A 53 -5.50 -1.02 1.88
CA TYR A 53 -4.83 -0.12 0.94
C TYR A 53 -3.53 -0.72 0.38
N PHE A 54 -2.63 -1.24 1.23
CA PHE A 54 -1.38 -1.87 0.79
C PHE A 54 -1.62 -3.12 -0.05
N VAL A 55 -2.64 -3.93 0.28
CA VAL A 55 -3.03 -5.09 -0.53
C VAL A 55 -3.53 -4.65 -1.91
N LEU A 56 -4.38 -3.62 -1.97
CA LEU A 56 -4.88 -3.08 -3.24
C LEU A 56 -3.75 -2.44 -4.08
N MET A 57 -2.81 -1.73 -3.45
CA MET A 57 -1.62 -1.24 -4.14
C MET A 57 -0.78 -2.38 -4.71
N GLY A 58 -0.49 -3.41 -3.91
CA GLY A 58 0.31 -4.54 -4.35
C GLY A 58 -0.32 -5.29 -5.52
N LEU A 59 -1.65 -5.47 -5.51
CA LEU A 59 -2.39 -6.02 -6.65
C LEU A 59 -2.27 -5.12 -7.90
N TYR A 60 -2.46 -3.81 -7.73
CA TYR A 60 -2.36 -2.85 -8.82
C TYR A 60 -0.94 -2.82 -9.44
N THR A 61 0.09 -2.75 -8.61
CA THR A 61 1.50 -2.82 -9.01
C THR A 61 1.80 -4.14 -9.72
N GLY A 62 1.30 -5.26 -9.18
CA GLY A 62 1.42 -6.58 -9.80
C GLY A 62 0.79 -6.64 -11.21
N ILE A 63 -0.42 -6.09 -11.38
CA ILE A 63 -1.10 -6.02 -12.69
C ILE A 63 -0.29 -5.19 -13.68
N ILE A 64 0.26 -4.05 -13.29
CA ILE A 64 1.15 -3.25 -14.15
C ILE A 64 2.36 -4.07 -14.59
N GLY A 65 2.95 -4.83 -13.67
CA GLY A 65 4.07 -5.72 -13.96
C GLY A 65 3.71 -6.80 -14.99
N VAL A 66 2.55 -7.44 -14.84
CA VAL A 66 2.02 -8.44 -15.79
C VAL A 66 1.76 -7.82 -17.17
N ILE A 67 1.10 -6.65 -17.22
CA ILE A 67 0.84 -5.94 -18.46
C ILE A 67 2.17 -5.60 -19.15
N ASN A 68 3.13 -5.04 -18.42
CA ASN A 68 4.44 -4.67 -18.96
C ASN A 68 5.27 -5.89 -19.41
N PHE A 69 5.02 -7.07 -18.83
CA PHE A 69 5.64 -8.33 -19.23
C PHE A 69 5.09 -8.90 -20.54
N ILE A 70 3.76 -8.85 -20.73
CA ILE A 70 3.08 -9.35 -21.94
C ILE A 70 3.20 -8.35 -23.09
N LYS A 71 2.91 -7.07 -22.81
CA LYS A 71 2.90 -5.98 -23.79
C LYS A 71 3.64 -4.78 -23.21
N PRO A 72 4.91 -4.57 -23.60
CA PRO A 72 5.73 -3.52 -22.99
C PRO A 72 5.11 -2.14 -23.22
N VAL A 73 4.81 -1.46 -22.13
CA VAL A 73 4.34 -0.09 -22.13
C VAL A 73 5.57 0.83 -22.12
N LYS A 74 5.44 2.05 -22.64
CA LYS A 74 6.55 3.02 -22.62
C LYS A 74 7.02 3.26 -21.18
N LEU A 75 8.33 3.25 -20.96
CA LEU A 75 8.96 3.29 -19.63
C LEU A 75 8.41 4.40 -18.73
N TYR A 76 8.25 5.62 -19.26
CA TYR A 76 7.74 6.76 -18.49
C TYR A 76 6.29 6.57 -18.02
N ILE A 77 5.46 5.86 -18.80
CA ILE A 77 4.07 5.53 -18.42
C ILE A 77 4.10 4.51 -17.29
N THR A 78 4.92 3.47 -17.41
CA THR A 78 5.09 2.45 -16.36
C THR A 78 5.58 3.07 -15.06
N LEU A 79 6.56 3.97 -15.12
CA LEU A 79 7.06 4.69 -13.95
C LEU A 79 6.00 5.61 -13.33
N MET A 80 5.22 6.33 -14.15
CA MET A 80 4.09 7.13 -13.65
C MET A 80 3.04 6.27 -12.95
N LEU A 81 2.70 5.12 -13.53
CA LEU A 81 1.72 4.20 -12.97
C LEU A 81 2.19 3.60 -11.65
N ILE A 82 3.49 3.30 -11.48
CA ILE A 82 4.08 2.83 -10.21
C ILE A 82 4.21 3.96 -9.18
N ALA A 83 4.39 5.21 -9.61
CA ALA A 83 4.47 6.35 -8.70
C ALA A 83 3.10 6.75 -8.13
N LEU A 84 2.01 6.51 -8.87
CA LEU A 84 0.65 6.87 -8.49
C LEU A 84 0.25 6.38 -7.08
N PRO A 85 0.45 5.11 -6.72
CA PRO A 85 0.07 4.56 -5.43
C PRO A 85 0.92 5.15 -4.28
N ILE A 86 2.20 5.48 -4.53
CA ILE A 86 3.07 6.14 -3.55
C ILE A 86 2.55 7.56 -3.25
N ILE A 87 2.14 8.30 -4.28
CA ILE A 87 1.59 9.64 -4.15
C ILE A 87 0.26 9.59 -3.37
N ILE A 88 -0.62 8.66 -3.72
CA ILE A 88 -1.91 8.47 -3.05
C ILE A 88 -1.69 8.12 -1.57
N ASN A 89 -0.72 7.26 -1.23
CA ASN A 89 -0.43 6.89 0.15
C ASN A 89 -0.02 8.11 0.99
N LYS A 90 0.84 8.95 0.41
CA LYS A 90 1.30 10.18 1.06
C LYS A 90 0.16 11.18 1.30
N LEU A 91 -0.73 11.34 0.32
CA LEU A 91 -1.90 12.23 0.44
C LEU A 91 -2.91 11.71 1.47
N LEU A 92 -3.22 10.42 1.46
CA LEU A 92 -4.13 9.79 2.42
C LEU A 92 -3.57 9.85 3.85
N GLY A 93 -2.28 9.56 4.03
CA GLY A 93 -1.63 9.67 5.34
C GLY A 93 -1.64 11.10 5.90
N GLN A 94 -1.40 12.11 5.05
CA GLN A 94 -1.46 13.51 5.45
C GLN A 94 -2.87 13.97 5.79
N GLN A 95 -3.87 13.61 4.98
CA GLN A 95 -5.27 13.96 5.26
C GLN A 95 -5.77 13.30 6.55
N TRP A 96 -5.39 12.04 6.78
CA TRP A 96 -5.70 11.34 8.02
C TRP A 96 -5.09 12.06 9.23
N LEU A 97 -3.77 12.32 9.21
CA LEU A 97 -3.08 13.05 10.29
C LEU A 97 -3.67 14.44 10.56
N LYS A 98 -4.15 15.13 9.52
CA LYS A 98 -4.81 16.43 9.67
C LYS A 98 -6.15 16.32 10.40
N LYS A 99 -6.97 15.31 10.06
CA LYS A 99 -8.29 15.06 10.69
C LYS A 99 -8.21 14.74 12.19
N PHE A 100 -7.07 14.25 12.69
CA PHE A 100 -6.87 13.93 14.11
C PHE A 100 -6.02 14.94 14.89
N ARG A 101 -5.55 16.01 14.23
CA ARG A 101 -4.79 17.09 14.89
C ARG A 101 -5.65 18.34 15.14
N GLU A 102 -6.68 18.57 14.33
CA GLU A 102 -7.74 19.57 14.56
C GLU A 102 -8.82 19.00 15.49
#